data_AF-A0A964KC04-F1
#
_entry.id   AF-A0A964KC04-F1
#
_cell.length_a   1.000
_cell.length_b   1.000
_cell.length_c   1.000
_cell.angle_alpha   90.00
_cell.angle_beta   90.00
_cell.angle_gamma   90.00
#
_symmetry.space_group_name_H-M   'P 1'
#
loop_
_entity.id
_entity.type
_entity.pdbx_description
1 polymer ?
#
loop_
_entity_poly.entity_id
_entity_poly.type
_entity_poly.pdbx_seq_one_letter_code
_entity_poly.pdbx_strand_id
1 'polypeptide(L)'
;MQERNGQLIPAAFHAQAGDFVRHAHTFARALSEHPRTMVHGDLRVGNALVARGGLRVVDWQTVAWGRGGLDLGFFLTQAYTPEQRRALEPAVVPPYHQALVDHGVTGHTLDQCWDDYRLGHLRIATMFVQAGSSLDMSGPRSQQLLSNSLERAAAAMIDLKPFDLLR
;
A
#
# COMPACT_ATOMS: atom_id res chain seq x y z
N MET A 1 -10.76 21.44 -18.64
CA MET A 1 -10.82 20.27 -17.74
C MET A 1 -9.44 19.79 -17.28
N GLN A 2 -8.34 20.15 -17.94
CA GLN A 2 -6.96 19.74 -17.58
C GLN A 2 -6.28 20.57 -16.47
N GLU A 3 -6.73 21.79 -16.17
CA GLU A 3 -5.97 22.71 -15.31
C GLU A 3 -6.29 22.64 -13.80
N ARG A 4 -7.33 21.90 -13.39
CA ARG A 4 -7.78 21.88 -11.97
C ARG A 4 -7.19 20.76 -11.10
N ASN A 5 -6.55 19.75 -11.69
CA ASN A 5 -6.07 18.58 -10.93
C ASN A 5 -4.62 18.70 -10.44
N GLY A 6 -3.83 19.66 -10.94
CA GLY A 6 -2.43 19.83 -10.55
C GLY A 6 -2.22 20.25 -9.09
N GLN A 7 -3.27 20.74 -8.42
CA GLN A 7 -3.23 21.15 -7.00
C GLN A 7 -3.54 20.00 -6.02
N LEU A 8 -4.03 18.85 -6.50
CA LEU A 8 -4.48 17.74 -5.64
C LEU A 8 -3.39 16.72 -5.33
N ILE A 9 -2.33 16.71 -6.12
CA ILE A 9 -1.20 15.80 -5.96
C ILE A 9 -0.10 16.55 -5.21
N PRO A 10 0.30 16.09 -4.02
CA PRO A 10 1.38 16.71 -3.24
C PRO A 10 2.71 16.75 -4.01
N ALA A 11 3.50 17.81 -3.82
CA ALA A 11 4.80 17.97 -4.47
C ALA A 11 5.75 16.79 -4.21
N ALA A 12 5.71 16.23 -3.01
CA ALA A 12 6.49 15.03 -2.65
C ALA A 12 6.15 13.83 -3.55
N PHE A 13 4.88 13.67 -3.93
CA PHE A 13 4.46 12.62 -4.84
C PHE A 13 4.83 12.92 -6.29
N HIS A 14 4.76 14.18 -6.74
CA HIS A 14 5.23 14.57 -8.07
C HIS A 14 6.69 14.15 -8.32
N ALA A 15 7.56 14.27 -7.32
CA ALA A 15 8.95 13.83 -7.42
C ALA A 15 9.10 12.31 -7.64
N GLN A 16 8.13 11.50 -7.22
CA GLN A 16 8.13 10.04 -7.36
C GLN A 16 7.29 9.55 -8.55
N ALA A 17 6.40 10.40 -9.09
CA ALA A 17 5.44 10.01 -10.12
C ALA A 17 6.12 9.48 -11.40
N GLY A 18 7.26 10.04 -11.79
CA GLY A 18 8.03 9.58 -12.94
C GLY A 18 8.49 8.13 -12.82
N ASP A 19 9.02 7.76 -11.65
CA ASP A 19 9.45 6.39 -11.38
C ASP A 19 8.26 5.45 -11.20
N PHE A 20 7.17 5.91 -10.58
CA PHE A 20 5.95 5.12 -10.49
C PHE A 20 5.40 4.75 -11.88
N VAL A 21 5.29 5.72 -12.79
CA VAL A 21 4.82 5.46 -14.16
C VAL A 21 5.78 4.55 -14.91
N ARG A 22 7.09 4.80 -14.81
CA ARG A 22 8.13 3.98 -15.47
C ARG A 22 8.05 2.51 -15.06
N HIS A 23 7.82 2.23 -13.78
CA HIS A 23 7.82 0.88 -13.25
C HIS A 23 6.41 0.26 -13.14
N ALA A 24 5.35 0.94 -13.56
CA ALA A 24 3.97 0.47 -13.36
C ALA A 24 3.71 -0.95 -13.92
N HIS A 25 4.26 -1.25 -15.09
CA HIS A 25 4.15 -2.59 -15.69
C HIS A 25 4.95 -3.65 -14.90
N THR A 26 6.19 -3.34 -14.51
CA THR A 26 7.03 -4.26 -13.72
C THR A 26 6.43 -4.50 -12.34
N PHE A 27 5.88 -3.45 -11.73
CA PHE A 27 5.13 -3.55 -10.48
C PHE A 27 3.95 -4.50 -10.63
N ALA A 28 3.10 -4.31 -11.64
CA ALA A 28 1.95 -5.19 -11.89
C ALA A 28 2.37 -6.67 -12.06
N ARG A 29 3.52 -6.94 -12.67
CA ARG A 29 4.10 -8.29 -12.75
C ARG A 29 4.57 -8.80 -11.39
N ALA A 30 5.32 -7.99 -10.65
CA ALA A 30 5.82 -8.35 -9.32
C ALA A 30 4.68 -8.74 -8.36
N LEU A 31 3.52 -8.07 -8.45
CA LEU A 31 2.33 -8.42 -7.67
C LEU A 31 1.83 -9.85 -7.89
N SER A 32 2.14 -10.46 -9.04
CA SER A 32 1.70 -11.79 -9.44
C SER A 32 2.70 -12.92 -9.17
N GLU A 33 3.88 -12.59 -8.65
CA GLU A 33 4.95 -13.57 -8.37
C GLU A 33 4.71 -14.37 -7.09
N HIS A 34 5.38 -15.53 -7.00
CA HIS A 34 5.30 -16.41 -5.84
C HIS A 34 6.18 -15.89 -4.68
N PRO A 35 5.83 -16.20 -3.42
CA PRO A 35 4.62 -16.91 -2.99
C PRO A 35 3.39 -16.01 -3.01
N ARG A 36 2.25 -16.57 -3.44
CA ARG A 36 0.97 -15.84 -3.50
C ARG A 36 0.11 -16.22 -2.31
N THR A 37 -0.45 -15.20 -1.69
CA THR A 37 -1.44 -15.26 -0.62
C THR A 37 -2.74 -14.62 -1.10
N MET A 38 -3.82 -14.81 -0.35
CA MET A 38 -5.04 -14.04 -0.56
C MET A 38 -4.84 -12.65 0.05
N VAL A 39 -4.83 -11.62 -0.80
CA VAL A 39 -4.77 -10.22 -0.38
C VAL A 39 -6.16 -9.60 -0.45
N HIS A 40 -6.49 -8.79 0.55
CA HIS A 40 -7.72 -8.00 0.63
C HIS A 40 -7.77 -6.93 -0.46
N GLY A 41 -6.64 -6.26 -0.74
CA GLY A 41 -6.51 -5.28 -1.82
C GLY A 41 -6.99 -3.85 -1.49
N ASP A 42 -7.81 -3.69 -0.44
CA ASP A 42 -8.19 -2.41 0.18
C ASP A 42 -8.16 -2.51 1.72
N LEU A 43 -7.09 -3.09 2.30
CA LEU A 43 -7.00 -3.25 3.76
C LEU A 43 -6.68 -1.90 4.42
N ARG A 44 -7.73 -1.19 4.87
CA ARG A 44 -7.63 0.09 5.59
C ARG A 44 -8.39 0.05 6.91
N VAL A 45 -8.10 0.99 7.80
CA VAL A 45 -8.75 1.09 9.13
C VAL A 45 -10.29 1.09 9.02
N GLY A 46 -10.84 1.72 7.99
CA GLY A 46 -12.30 1.72 7.75
C GLY A 46 -12.91 0.35 7.43
N ASN A 47 -12.11 -0.61 7.00
CA ASN A 47 -12.50 -1.99 6.68
C ASN A 47 -12.14 -2.98 7.80
N ALA A 48 -11.59 -2.49 8.91
CA ALA A 48 -11.16 -3.26 10.08
C ALA A 48 -12.08 -2.97 11.27
N LEU A 49 -13.05 -3.85 11.52
CA LEU A 49 -14.03 -3.72 12.60
C LEU A 49 -13.53 -4.43 13.86
N VAL A 50 -13.35 -3.67 14.94
CA VAL A 50 -12.96 -4.21 16.24
C VAL A 50 -14.18 -4.29 17.15
N ALA A 51 -14.48 -5.49 17.65
CA ALA A 51 -15.56 -5.74 18.60
C ALA A 51 -15.09 -6.66 19.74
N ARG A 52 -15.96 -6.91 20.74
CA ARG A 52 -15.65 -7.74 21.93
C ARG A 52 -15.17 -9.18 21.62
N GLY A 53 -15.26 -9.64 20.37
CA GLY A 53 -14.78 -10.95 19.91
C GLY A 53 -13.57 -10.90 18.96
N GLY A 54 -12.89 -9.76 18.87
CA GLY A 54 -11.69 -9.58 18.06
C GLY A 54 -11.90 -8.70 16.81
N LEU A 55 -10.96 -8.83 15.88
CA LEU A 55 -10.93 -8.10 14.61
C LEU A 55 -11.74 -8.86 13.54
N ARG A 56 -12.49 -8.11 12.73
CA ARG A 56 -13.15 -8.59 11.52
C ARG A 56 -12.81 -7.67 10.36
N VAL A 57 -12.38 -8.25 9.25
CA VAL A 57 -12.12 -7.51 8.01
C VAL A 57 -13.35 -7.65 7.10
N VAL A 58 -13.85 -6.52 6.61
CA VAL A 58 -15.02 -6.43 5.72
C VAL A 58 -14.63 -5.79 4.39
N ASP A 59 -15.54 -5.81 3.42
CA ASP A 59 -15.35 -5.19 2.10
C ASP A 59 -14.29 -5.89 1.23
N TRP A 60 -14.50 -7.18 0.98
CA TRP A 60 -13.62 -8.04 0.18
C TRP A 60 -13.78 -7.86 -1.34
N GLN A 61 -14.35 -6.74 -1.82
CA GLN A 61 -14.62 -6.55 -3.26
C GLN A 61 -13.34 -6.45 -4.12
N THR A 62 -12.20 -6.09 -3.50
CA THR A 62 -10.88 -5.97 -4.16
C THR A 62 -9.98 -7.18 -3.93
N VAL A 63 -10.53 -8.30 -3.43
CA VAL A 63 -9.76 -9.50 -3.11
C VAL A 63 -9.01 -10.03 -4.34
N ALA A 64 -7.75 -10.42 -4.15
CA ALA A 64 -6.92 -10.94 -5.22
C ALA A 64 -5.89 -11.94 -4.69
N TRP A 65 -5.22 -12.64 -5.60
CA TRP A 65 -3.99 -13.37 -5.29
C TRP A 65 -2.80 -12.46 -5.47
N GLY A 66 -1.94 -12.35 -4.45
CA GLY A 66 -0.75 -11.51 -4.52
C GLY A 66 0.25 -11.77 -3.39
N ARG A 67 1.36 -11.03 -3.42
CA ARG A 67 2.41 -11.11 -2.39
C ARG A 67 1.86 -10.72 -1.01
N GLY A 68 2.24 -11.45 0.04
CA GLY A 68 1.67 -11.31 1.39
C GLY A 68 1.86 -9.91 1.98
N GLY A 69 3.06 -9.34 1.87
CA GLY A 69 3.34 -8.03 2.46
C GLY A 69 2.60 -6.82 1.85
N LEU A 70 1.86 -7.00 0.74
CA LEU A 70 1.18 -5.90 0.05
C LEU A 70 0.13 -5.21 0.92
N ASP A 71 -0.75 -5.98 1.55
CA ASP A 71 -1.78 -5.43 2.43
C ASP A 71 -1.17 -4.80 3.67
N LEU A 72 -0.05 -5.33 4.18
CA LEU A 72 0.65 -4.75 5.33
C LEU A 72 1.20 -3.36 4.99
N GLY A 73 1.89 -3.22 3.85
CA GLY A 73 2.42 -1.94 3.39
C GLY A 73 1.31 -0.92 3.12
N PHE A 74 0.25 -1.35 2.44
CA PHE A 74 -0.91 -0.51 2.16
C PHE A 74 -1.61 -0.05 3.45
N PHE A 75 -1.85 -0.96 4.40
CA PHE A 75 -2.48 -0.66 5.68
C PHE A 75 -1.65 0.35 6.50
N LEU A 76 -0.34 0.11 6.65
CA LEU A 76 0.54 1.02 7.40
C LEU A 76 0.60 2.41 6.78
N THR A 77 0.61 2.50 5.45
CA THR A 77 0.58 3.79 4.73
C THR A 77 -0.69 4.59 5.03
N GLN A 78 -1.82 3.90 5.20
CA GLN A 78 -3.12 4.56 5.40
C GLN A 78 -3.40 4.85 6.87
N ALA A 79 -2.90 4.02 7.77
CA ALA A 79 -3.23 4.05 9.20
C ALA A 79 -2.36 5.00 10.03
N TYR A 80 -1.11 5.25 9.62
CA TYR A 80 -0.10 5.90 10.46
C TYR A 80 0.60 7.07 9.76
N THR A 81 1.08 8.07 10.51
CA THR A 81 2.00 9.07 9.96
C THR A 81 3.33 8.44 9.55
N PRO A 82 4.16 9.08 8.71
CA PRO A 82 5.47 8.53 8.35
C PRO A 82 6.35 8.20 9.56
N GLU A 83 6.31 9.03 10.60
CA GLU A 83 7.08 8.83 11.84
C GLU A 83 6.58 7.58 12.60
N GLN A 84 5.27 7.44 12.74
CA GLN A 84 4.64 6.28 13.38
C GLN A 84 4.93 5.00 12.60
N ARG A 85 4.81 5.03 11.27
CA ARG A 85 5.16 3.92 10.37
C ARG A 85 6.59 3.44 10.59
N ARG A 86 7.57 4.36 10.58
CA ARG A 86 9.00 4.04 10.82
C ARG A 86 9.24 3.41 12.20
N ALA A 87 8.54 3.89 13.23
CA ALA A 87 8.68 3.34 14.57
C ALA A 87 8.06 1.93 14.69
N LEU A 88 6.99 1.65 13.94
CA LEU A 88 6.24 0.39 14.02
C LEU A 88 6.82 -0.71 13.14
N GLU A 89 7.35 -0.39 11.95
CA GLU A 89 7.74 -1.39 10.96
C GLU A 89 8.67 -2.51 11.50
N PRO A 90 9.70 -2.24 12.34
CA PRO A 90 10.56 -3.32 12.85
C PRO A 90 9.84 -4.25 13.83
N ALA A 91 8.75 -3.77 14.44
CA ALA A 91 7.95 -4.54 15.39
C ALA A 91 6.77 -5.27 14.73
N VAL A 92 6.35 -4.89 13.52
CA VAL A 92 5.19 -5.51 12.85
C VAL A 92 5.56 -6.44 11.69
N VAL A 93 6.64 -6.18 10.95
CA VAL A 93 6.98 -7.02 9.79
C VAL A 93 7.44 -8.43 10.21
N PRO A 94 8.33 -8.61 11.21
CA PRO A 94 8.73 -9.96 11.63
C PRO A 94 7.58 -10.84 12.14
N PRO A 95 6.69 -10.40 13.06
CA PRO A 95 5.57 -11.24 13.48
C PRO A 95 4.54 -11.47 12.38
N TYR A 96 4.40 -10.54 11.43
CA TYR A 96 3.57 -10.77 10.25
C TYR A 96 4.13 -11.89 9.35
N HIS A 97 5.44 -11.87 9.09
CA HIS A 97 6.14 -12.94 8.38
C HIS A 97 5.99 -14.29 9.10
N GLN A 98 6.20 -14.32 10.42
CA GLN A 98 6.03 -15.53 11.21
C GLN A 98 4.60 -16.08 11.07
N ALA A 99 3.58 -15.21 11.13
CA ALA A 99 2.19 -15.63 10.94
C ALA A 99 1.94 -16.22 9.54
N LEU A 100 2.55 -15.68 8.48
CA LEU A 100 2.46 -16.27 7.14
C LEU A 100 3.05 -17.69 7.11
N VAL A 101 4.23 -17.87 7.70
CA VAL A 101 4.92 -19.17 7.77
C VAL A 101 4.11 -20.19 8.58
N ASP A 102 3.59 -19.77 9.74
CA ASP A 102 2.77 -20.62 10.61
C ASP A 102 1.48 -21.09 9.91
N HIS A 103 0.98 -20.33 8.93
CA HIS A 103 -0.19 -20.66 8.12
C HIS A 103 0.16 -21.34 6.78
N GLY A 104 1.40 -21.83 6.63
CA GLY A 104 1.80 -22.71 5.53
C GLY A 104 2.46 -22.02 4.33
N VAL A 105 2.80 -20.74 4.42
CA VAL A 105 3.65 -20.10 3.40
C VAL A 105 5.08 -20.65 3.54
N THR A 106 5.57 -21.29 2.47
CA THR A 106 6.91 -21.90 2.43
C THR A 106 7.80 -21.18 1.42
N GLY A 107 9.13 -21.28 1.59
CA GLY A 107 10.10 -20.65 0.69
C GLY A 107 10.08 -19.13 0.70
N HIS A 108 9.50 -18.50 1.74
CA HIS A 108 9.42 -17.06 1.94
C HIS A 108 10.30 -16.63 3.11
N THR A 109 11.35 -15.86 2.84
CA THR A 109 12.24 -15.35 3.87
C THR A 109 11.71 -14.05 4.48
N LEU A 110 12.22 -13.69 5.66
CA LEU A 110 11.87 -12.41 6.28
C LEU A 110 12.27 -11.23 5.39
N ASP A 111 13.42 -11.31 4.71
CA ASP A 111 13.87 -10.27 3.76
C ASP A 111 12.91 -10.13 2.58
N GLN A 112 12.39 -11.24 2.05
CA GLN A 112 11.35 -11.20 1.02
C GLN A 112 10.04 -10.60 1.55
N CYS A 113 9.70 -10.83 2.82
CA CYS A 113 8.55 -10.17 3.45
C CYS A 113 8.75 -8.66 3.57
N TRP A 114 9.97 -8.21 3.87
CA TRP A 114 10.32 -6.79 3.84
C TRP A 114 10.16 -6.22 2.43
N ASP A 115 10.62 -6.92 1.39
CA ASP A 115 10.46 -6.49 0.00
C ASP A 115 8.98 -6.40 -0.41
N ASP A 116 8.17 -7.39 -0.03
CA ASP A 116 6.72 -7.36 -0.26
C ASP A 116 6.06 -6.17 0.45
N TYR A 117 6.45 -5.90 1.70
CA TYR A 117 5.99 -4.75 2.48
C TYR A 117 6.36 -3.44 1.80
N ARG A 118 7.61 -3.30 1.31
CA ARG A 118 8.10 -2.12 0.58
C ARG A 118 7.26 -1.88 -0.67
N LEU A 119 7.02 -2.93 -1.47
CA LEU A 119 6.18 -2.88 -2.66
C LEU A 119 4.72 -2.50 -2.33
N GLY A 120 4.20 -2.90 -1.16
CA GLY A 120 2.86 -2.55 -0.69
C GLY A 120 2.60 -1.04 -0.62
N HIS A 121 3.61 -0.21 -0.36
CA HIS A 121 3.47 1.26 -0.31
C HIS A 121 3.16 1.88 -1.69
N LEU A 122 3.52 1.20 -2.79
CA LEU A 122 3.18 1.64 -4.15
C LEU A 122 1.69 1.46 -4.48
N ARG A 123 0.98 0.59 -3.74
CA ARG A 123 -0.43 0.24 -4.00
C ARG A 123 -1.38 1.43 -3.89
N ILE A 124 -1.05 2.43 -3.07
CA ILE A 124 -1.84 3.66 -2.90
C ILE A 124 -1.91 4.46 -4.19
N ALA A 125 -0.78 4.61 -4.88
CA ALA A 125 -0.72 5.30 -6.17
C ALA A 125 -1.56 4.57 -7.21
N THR A 126 -1.46 3.24 -7.28
CA THR A 126 -2.28 2.42 -8.19
C THR A 126 -3.77 2.58 -7.89
N MET A 127 -4.16 2.57 -6.61
CA MET A 127 -5.56 2.72 -6.20
C MET A 127 -6.12 4.07 -6.67
N PHE A 128 -5.40 5.18 -6.48
CA PHE A 128 -5.91 6.49 -6.89
C PHE A 128 -5.90 6.70 -8.40
N VAL A 129 -4.97 6.08 -9.14
CA VAL A 129 -5.03 6.06 -10.61
C VAL A 129 -6.28 5.31 -11.09
N GLN A 130 -6.62 4.19 -10.46
CA GLN A 130 -7.83 3.40 -10.79
C GLN A 130 -9.11 4.14 -10.37
N ALA A 131 -9.16 4.61 -9.13
CA ALA A 131 -10.33 5.21 -8.52
C ALA A 131 -10.57 6.66 -8.96
N GLY A 132 -9.55 7.38 -9.44
CA GLY A 132 -9.67 8.76 -9.93
C GLY A 132 -10.56 8.89 -11.17
N SER A 133 -10.90 7.78 -11.83
CA SER A 133 -11.88 7.75 -12.93
C SER A 133 -13.34 7.58 -12.46
N SER A 134 -13.56 7.12 -11.22
CA SER A 134 -14.87 6.69 -10.72
C SER A 134 -15.33 7.39 -9.44
N LEU A 135 -14.41 7.95 -8.64
CA LEU A 135 -14.72 8.66 -7.40
C LEU A 135 -14.84 10.17 -7.64
N ASP A 136 -15.88 10.79 -7.07
CA ASP A 136 -15.97 12.24 -6.99
C ASP A 136 -14.95 12.78 -5.97
N MET A 137 -13.84 13.29 -6.49
CA MET A 137 -12.76 13.89 -5.71
C MET A 137 -12.89 15.41 -5.59
N SER A 138 -14.04 15.99 -5.97
CA SER A 138 -14.24 17.45 -5.96
C SER A 138 -14.51 18.04 -4.57
N GLY A 139 -14.88 17.21 -3.59
CA GLY A 139 -15.19 17.66 -2.22
C GLY A 139 -13.95 17.96 -1.37
N PRO A 140 -14.00 18.94 -0.45
CA PRO A 140 -12.84 19.29 0.41
C PRO A 140 -12.29 18.11 1.21
N ARG A 141 -13.18 17.26 1.73
CA ARG A 141 -12.81 16.07 2.51
C ARG A 141 -12.10 15.02 1.64
N SER A 142 -12.60 14.73 0.44
CA SER A 142 -11.98 13.77 -0.47
C SER A 142 -10.61 14.24 -0.95
N GLN A 143 -10.45 15.55 -1.19
CA GLN A 143 -9.17 16.15 -1.54
C GLN A 143 -8.15 16.05 -0.41
N GLN A 144 -8.58 16.33 0.83
CA GLN A 144 -7.70 16.20 2.01
C GLN A 144 -7.28 14.74 2.24
N LEU A 145 -8.20 13.78 2.08
CA LEU A 145 -7.87 12.36 2.19
C LEU A 145 -6.84 11.93 1.13
N LEU A 146 -7.03 12.36 -0.12
CA LEU A 146 -6.08 12.10 -1.20
C LEU A 146 -4.70 12.69 -0.90
N SER A 147 -4.64 13.98 -0.54
CA SER A 147 -3.38 14.67 -0.23
C SER A 147 -2.62 13.93 0.86
N ASN A 148 -3.29 13.64 1.98
CA ASN A 148 -2.68 12.94 3.10
C ASN A 148 -2.17 11.54 2.72
N SER A 149 -2.97 10.78 1.94
CA SER A 149 -2.56 9.45 1.49
C SER A 149 -1.36 9.49 0.55
N LEU A 150 -1.33 10.44 -0.39
CA LEU A 150 -0.21 10.58 -1.32
C LEU A 150 1.05 11.12 -0.64
N GLU A 151 0.93 12.00 0.36
CA GLU A 151 2.06 12.46 1.18
C GLU A 151 2.69 11.29 1.95
N ARG A 152 1.87 10.46 2.60
CA ARG A 152 2.35 9.28 3.33
C ARG A 152 2.99 8.26 2.38
N ALA A 153 2.39 8.03 1.23
CA ALA A 153 2.94 7.13 0.22
C ALA A 153 4.29 7.65 -0.32
N ALA A 154 4.40 8.94 -0.62
CA ALA A 154 5.65 9.55 -1.07
C ALA A 154 6.76 9.43 -0.01
N ALA A 155 6.45 9.69 1.27
CA ALA A 155 7.40 9.50 2.36
C ALA A 155 7.89 8.05 2.44
N ALA A 156 6.98 7.07 2.34
CA ALA A 156 7.37 5.66 2.32
C ALA A 156 8.21 5.30 1.09
N MET A 157 7.92 5.85 -0.10
CA MET A 157 8.73 5.63 -1.31
C MET A 157 10.15 6.15 -1.14
N ILE A 158 10.33 7.32 -0.50
CA ILE A 158 11.64 7.91 -0.23
C ILE A 158 12.41 7.08 0.80
N ASP A 159 11.75 6.71 1.91
CA ASP A 159 12.39 5.98 3.01
C ASP A 159 12.78 4.55 2.62
N LEU A 160 11.87 3.85 1.94
CA LEU A 160 11.96 2.41 1.70
C LEU A 160 12.45 2.04 0.29
N LYS A 161 12.52 3.00 -0.63
CA LYS A 161 13.02 2.81 -2.00
C LYS A 161 12.44 1.58 -2.71
N PRO A 162 11.11 1.42 -2.78
CA PRO A 162 10.51 0.23 -3.38
C PRO A 162 10.82 0.09 -4.88
N PHE A 163 11.16 1.17 -5.58
CA PHE A 163 11.57 1.13 -6.98
C PHE A 163 12.89 0.40 -7.22
N ASP A 164 13.76 0.29 -6.20
CA ASP A 164 15.00 -0.50 -6.31
C ASP A 164 14.72 -2.00 -6.55
N LEU A 165 13.51 -2.47 -6.19
CA LEU A 165 13.05 -3.84 -6.35
C LEU A 165 12.43 -4.12 -7.73
N LEU A 166 12.25 -3.09 -8.56
CA LEU A 166 11.55 -3.16 -9.84
C LEU A 166 12.47 -2.93 -11.05
N ARG A 167 13.79 -3.01 -10.83
CA ARG A 167 14.82 -2.81 -11.85
C ARG A 167 15.18 -4.09 -12.60
#